data_AF-A0A520IHN3-F1
#
_entry.id   AF-A0A520IHN3-F1
#
_cell.length_a   1.000
_cell.length_b   1.000
_cell.length_c   1.000
_cell.angle_alpha   90.00
_cell.angle_beta   90.00
_cell.angle_gamma   90.00
#
_symmetry.space_group_name_H-M   'P 1'
#
loop_
_entity.id
_entity.type
_entity.pdbx_description
1 polymer ?
#
loop_
_entity_poly.entity_id
_entity_poly.type
_entity_poly.pdbx_seq_one_letter_code
_entity_poly.pdbx_strand_id
1 'polypeptide(L)' 'MGMADRLGVAIVGVGGAVATTAIAGVEMIKAGSNSLEGLPLADRDVAGMVPYRDLHFGGWDLTEDTLGACAMRHGVIGE' A
#
# COMPACT_ATOMS: atom_id res chain seq x y z
N MET A 1 0.08 8.77 -25.01
CA MET A 1 -0.88 9.68 -24.37
C MET A 1 -1.94 8.79 -23.74
N GLY A 2 -2.11 8.69 -22.42
CA GLY A 2 -1.70 9.56 -21.32
C GLY A 2 -0.61 9.00 -20.38
N MET A 3 -0.51 9.60 -19.21
CA MET A 3 0.55 9.51 -18.19
C MET A 3 0.80 8.08 -17.70
N ALA A 4 1.98 7.81 -17.14
CA ALA A 4 2.11 6.74 -16.16
C ALA A 4 1.22 7.12 -14.96
N ASP A 5 -0.04 6.70 -15.03
CA ASP A 5 -1.13 7.19 -14.20
C ASP A 5 -0.98 6.61 -12.79
N ARG A 6 -0.32 7.37 -11.91
CA ARG A 6 -0.34 7.08 -10.47
C ARG A 6 -1.79 6.97 -10.00
N LEU A 7 -2.11 5.93 -9.25
CA LEU A 7 -3.45 5.77 -8.67
C LEU A 7 -3.44 6.18 -7.19
N GLY A 8 -4.22 7.20 -6.87
CA GLY A 8 -4.49 7.58 -5.48
C GLY A 8 -5.52 6.67 -4.83
N VAL A 9 -5.23 6.19 -3.63
CA VAL A 9 -6.12 5.38 -2.78
C VAL A 9 -6.32 6.11 -1.46
N ALA A 10 -7.54 6.58 -1.21
CA ALA A 10 -7.92 7.24 0.04
C ALA A 10 -8.70 6.26 0.94
N ILE A 11 -8.21 5.99 2.15
CA ILE A 11 -8.78 5.01 3.07
C ILE A 11 -9.36 5.71 4.30
N VAL A 12 -10.60 5.40 4.68
CA VAL A 12 -11.14 5.72 6.00
C VAL A 12 -10.81 4.56 6.94
N GLY A 13 -10.15 4.84 8.06
CA GLY A 13 -9.49 3.82 8.89
C GLY A 13 -8.06 3.51 8.40
N VAL A 14 -7.32 4.53 7.93
CA VAL A 14 -5.98 4.34 7.32
C VAL A 14 -4.94 3.78 8.29
N GLY A 15 -5.14 3.93 9.60
CA GLY A 15 -4.32 3.35 10.67
C GLY A 15 -4.76 1.95 11.09
N GLY A 16 -5.80 1.38 10.48
CA GLY A 16 -6.24 0.01 10.74
C GLY A 16 -5.27 -1.03 10.18
N ALA A 17 -5.24 -2.22 10.78
CA ALA A 17 -4.31 -3.30 10.42
C ALA A 17 -4.26 -3.58 8.91
N VAL A 18 -5.41 -3.77 8.26
CA VAL A 18 -5.49 -4.05 6.82
C VAL A 18 -4.95 -2.91 5.96
N ALA A 19 -5.30 -1.66 6.30
CA ALA A 19 -4.81 -0.49 5.57
C ALA A 19 -3.30 -0.37 5.69
N THR A 20 -2.76 -0.52 6.91
CA THR A 20 -1.32 -0.49 7.15
C THR A 20 -0.59 -1.67 6.48
N THR A 21 -1.22 -2.85 6.35
CA THR A 21 -0.67 -3.97 5.58
C THR A 21 -0.53 -3.65 4.11
N ALA A 22 -1.58 -3.09 3.49
CA ALA A 22 -1.53 -2.72 2.08
C ALA A 22 -0.47 -1.63 1.82
N ILE A 23 -0.41 -0.61 2.68
CA ILE A 23 0.53 0.51 2.57
C ILE A 23 1.95 0.01 2.77
N ALA A 24 2.26 -0.67 3.87
CA ALA A 24 3.60 -1.17 4.16
C ALA A 24 4.07 -2.16 3.07
N GLY A 25 3.19 -3.07 2.63
CA GLY A 25 3.49 -4.01 1.56
C GLY A 25 3.90 -3.32 0.26
N VAL A 26 3.15 -2.30 -0.18
CA VAL A 26 3.48 -1.53 -1.39
C VAL A 26 4.75 -0.71 -1.22
N GLU A 27 4.97 -0.07 -0.07
CA GLU A 27 6.21 0.68 0.17
C GLU A 27 7.44 -0.24 0.17
N MET A 28 7.34 -1.47 0.70
CA MET A 28 8.42 -2.46 0.60
C MET A 28 8.64 -2.94 -0.85
N ILE A 29 7.58 -3.09 -1.66
CA ILE A 29 7.71 -3.40 -3.09
C ILE A 29 8.42 -2.26 -3.83
N LYS A 30 8.08 -1.00 -3.52
CA LYS A 30 8.78 0.18 -4.08
C LYS A 30 10.25 0.22 -3.67
N ALA A 31 10.56 -0.17 -2.43
CA ALA A 31 11.92 -0.27 -1.92
C ALA A 31 12.70 -1.50 -2.45
N GLY A 32 12.04 -2.42 -3.15
CA GLY A 32 12.64 -3.67 -3.63
C GLY A 32 12.93 -4.69 -2.52
N SER A 33 12.31 -4.54 -1.34
CA SER A 33 12.53 -5.39 -0.16
C SER A 33 11.43 -6.42 0.08
N ASN A 34 10.49 -6.58 -0.86
CA ASN A 34 9.43 -7.58 -0.79
C ASN A 34 9.10 -8.17 -2.17
N SER A 35 8.58 -9.40 -2.19
CA SER A 35 8.14 -10.08 -3.42
C SER A 35 6.70 -9.67 -3.80
N LEU A 36 6.25 -10.12 -4.97
CA LEU A 36 4.87 -9.96 -5.43
C LEU A 36 4.00 -11.19 -5.11
N GLU A 37 4.50 -12.12 -4.28
CA GLU A 37 3.75 -13.33 -3.94
C GLU A 37 2.45 -12.98 -3.19
N GLY A 38 1.37 -13.70 -3.52
CA GLY A 38 0.04 -13.45 -2.97
C GLY A 38 -0.70 -12.23 -3.56
N LEU A 39 -0.05 -11.41 -4.39
CA LEU A 39 -0.70 -10.29 -5.07
C LEU A 39 -1.38 -10.75 -6.36
N PRO A 40 -2.71 -10.56 -6.49
CA PRO A 40 -3.40 -10.94 -7.70
C PRO A 40 -2.92 -10.09 -8.89
N LEU A 41 -2.76 -10.74 -10.04
CA LEU A 41 -2.42 -10.10 -11.32
C LEU A 41 -1.07 -9.36 -11.33
N ALA A 42 -0.19 -9.57 -10.35
CA ALA A 42 1.07 -8.84 -10.23
C ALA A 42 2.07 -9.15 -11.35
N ASP A 43 1.91 -10.29 -12.03
CA ASP A 43 2.68 -10.74 -13.19
C ASP A 43 2.01 -10.42 -14.54
N ARG A 44 0.89 -9.66 -14.54
CA ARG A 44 0.09 -9.38 -15.73
C ARG A 44 0.03 -7.89 -16.03
N ASP A 45 0.14 -7.56 -17.31
CA ASP A 45 -0.20 -6.24 -17.83
C ASP A 45 -1.66 -6.27 -18.31
N VAL A 46 -2.53 -5.56 -17.60
CA VAL A 46 -3.98 -5.53 -17.85
C VAL A 46 -4.38 -4.10 -18.20
N ALA A 47 -4.98 -3.93 -19.38
CA ALA A 47 -5.41 -2.61 -19.85
C ALA A 47 -6.32 -1.91 -18.83
N GLY A 48 -5.96 -0.69 -18.44
CA GLY A 48 -6.69 0.11 -17.46
C GLY A 48 -6.30 -0.12 -16.00
N MET A 49 -5.32 -0.99 -15.72
CA MET A 49 -4.73 -1.17 -14.39
C MET A 49 -3.38 -0.46 -14.28
N VAL A 50 -2.97 -0.19 -13.04
CA VAL A 50 -1.65 0.36 -12.73
C VAL A 50 -0.83 -0.69 -11.96
N PRO A 51 0.50 -0.70 -12.10
CA PRO A 51 1.36 -1.51 -11.26
C PRO A 51 1.15 -1.21 -9.76
N TYR A 52 1.30 -2.21 -8.89
CA TYR A 52 1.20 -2.02 -7.43
C TYR A 52 2.14 -0.91 -6.91
N ARG A 53 3.33 -0.77 -7.52
CA ARG A 53 4.31 0.28 -7.17
C ARG A 53 3.84 1.70 -7.49
N ASP A 54 2.80 1.86 -8.31
CA ASP A 54 2.25 3.16 -8.72
C ASP A 54 0.99 3.53 -7.91
N LEU A 55 0.67 2.74 -6.87
CA LEU A 55 -0.34 3.08 -5.88
C LEU A 55 0.22 4.10 -4.87
N HIS A 56 -0.57 5.13 -4.59
CA HIS A 56 -0.28 6.16 -3.60
C HIS A 56 -1.40 6.22 -2.57
N PHE A 57 -1.07 6.03 -1.30
CA PHE A 57 -2.05 5.94 -0.24
C PHE A 57 -2.12 7.22 0.59
N GLY A 58 -3.33 7.53 1.03
CA GLY A 58 -3.64 8.54 2.03
C GLY A 58 -4.97 8.20 2.70
N GLY A 59 -5.45 9.04 3.60
CA GLY A 59 -6.72 8.78 4.24
C GLY A 59 -6.93 9.49 5.55
N TRP A 60 -7.90 8.97 6.30
CA TRP A 60 -8.31 9.48 7.60
C TRP A 60 -8.37 8.34 8.61
N ASP A 61 -8.04 8.65 9.85
CA ASP A 61 -8.30 7.78 11.00
C ASP A 61 -8.71 8.66 12.19
N LEU A 62 -9.30 8.04 13.21
CA LEU A 62 -9.58 8.71 14.48
C LEU A 62 -8.33 8.82 15.35
N THR A 63 -7.32 7.96 15.11
CA THR A 63 -6.02 8.08 15.75
C THR A 63 -5.12 9.11 15.05
N GLU A 64 -4.27 9.77 15.83
CA GLU A 64 -3.22 10.68 15.37
C GLU A 64 -1.87 9.97 15.17
N ASP A 65 -1.81 8.66 15.40
CA ASP A 65 -0.60 7.87 15.23
C ASP A 65 -0.09 7.88 13.78
N THR A 66 1.23 7.77 13.62
CA THR A 66 1.82 7.54 12.31
C THR A 66 1.46 6.14 11.80
N LEU A 67 1.41 5.98 10.48
CA LEU A 67 1.13 4.68 9.87
C LEU A 67 2.15 3.61 10.26
N GLY A 68 3.42 3.99 10.47
CA GLY A 68 4.45 3.09 10.97
C GLY A 68 4.16 2.60 12.40
N ALA A 69 3.75 3.50 13.29
CA ALA A 69 3.34 3.13 14.66
C ALA A 69 2.13 2.20 14.66
N CYS A 70 1.13 2.47 13.82
CA CYS A 70 -0.02 1.58 13.63
C CYS A 70 0.39 0.21 13.08
N ALA A 71 1.24 0.17 12.05
CA ALA A 71 1.70 -1.08 11.45
C ALA A 71 2.46 -1.97 12.46
N MET A 72 3.35 -1.40 13.27
CA MET A 72 4.05 -2.11 14.33
C MET A 72 3.08 -2.62 15.40
N ARG A 73 2.15 -1.77 15.86
CA ARG A 73 1.14 -2.15 16.87
C ARG A 73 0.29 -3.34 16.43
N HIS A 74 -0.07 -3.40 15.15
CA HIS A 74 -0.86 -4.49 14.58
C HIS A 74 -0.02 -5.71 14.18
N GLY A 75 1.31 -5.68 14.40
CA GLY A 75 2.22 -6.78 14.05
C GLY A 75 2.38 -7.00 12.54
N VAL A 76 2.13 -5.98 11.72
CA VAL A 76 2.28 -6.02 10.26
C VAL A 76 3.74 -6.01 9.86
N ILE A 77 4.54 -5.19 10.55
CA ILE A 77 5.99 -5.08 10.38
C ILE A 77 6.67 -5.31 11.73
N GLY A 78 7.89 -5.86 11.69
CA GLY A 78 8.72 -6.06 12.88
C GLY A 78 9.43 -4.78 13.33
N GLU A 79 10.25 -4.92 14.38
CA GLU A 79 11.25 -3.91 14.79
C GLU A 79 12.40 -3.78 13.78
#